data_AF-A0A327JVR9-F1
#
_entry.id   AF-A0A327JVR9-F1
#
_cell.length_a   1.000
_cell.length_b   1.000
_cell.length_c   1.000
_cell.angle_alpha   90.00
_cell.angle_beta   90.00
_cell.angle_gamma   90.00
#
_symmetry.space_group_name_H-M   'P 1'
#
loop_
_entity.id
_entity.type
_entity.pdbx_description
1 polymer ?
#
loop_
_entity_poly.entity_id
_entity_poly.type
_entity_poly.pdbx_seq_one_letter_code
_entity_poly.pdbx_strand_id
1 'polypeptide(L)' 'MVGFIHRSQPPEPEGDPPPAPSKRERLERERAALLAKVRRGVCTERQVRILRRINAITETLLKLEATP' A
#
# COMPACT_ATOMS: atom_id res chain seq x y z
N MET A 1 -42.32 -38.25 -7.72
CA MET A 1 -40.85 -38.45 -7.77
C MET A 1 -40.29 -37.26 -8.52
N VAL A 2 -39.75 -36.26 -7.82
CA VAL A 2 -39.35 -34.98 -8.43
C VAL A 2 -37.88 -35.09 -8.82
N GLY A 3 -37.61 -35.03 -10.13
CA GLY A 3 -36.25 -35.12 -10.67
C GLY A 3 -35.47 -33.86 -10.35
N PHE A 4 -34.36 -33.99 -9.63
CA PHE A 4 -33.43 -32.91 -9.39
C PHE A 4 -32.70 -32.58 -10.70
N ILE A 5 -32.95 -31.39 -11.26
CA ILE A 5 -32.17 -30.88 -12.38
C ILE A 5 -30.79 -30.50 -11.84
N HIS A 6 -29.78 -31.31 -12.15
CA HIS A 6 -28.40 -31.08 -11.79
C HIS A 6 -27.84 -29.94 -12.67
N ARG A 7 -28.15 -28.69 -12.32
CA ARG A 7 -27.52 -27.52 -12.91
C ARG A 7 -26.09 -27.45 -12.36
N SER A 8 -25.15 -28.05 -13.08
CA SER A 8 -23.72 -27.77 -12.90
C SER A 8 -23.50 -26.30 -13.23
N GLN A 9 -23.48 -25.46 -12.21
CA GLN A 9 -23.00 -24.09 -12.33
C GLN A 9 -21.52 -24.16 -12.74
N PRO A 10 -21.07 -23.41 -13.76
CA PRO A 10 -19.65 -23.32 -14.07
C PRO A 10 -18.90 -22.85 -12.81
N PRO A 11 -17.73 -23.40 -12.49
CA PRO A 11 -16.94 -22.90 -11.38
C PRO A 11 -16.72 -21.40 -11.62
N GLU A 12 -17.06 -20.58 -10.62
CA GLU A 12 -16.68 -19.17 -10.65
C GLU A 12 -15.16 -19.13 -10.88
N PRO A 13 -14.65 -18.34 -11.83
CA PRO A 13 -13.22 -18.15 -11.93
C PRO A 13 -12.78 -17.67 -10.56
N GLU A 14 -11.96 -18.46 -9.86
CA GLU A 14 -11.36 -18.05 -8.61
C GLU A 14 -10.74 -16.68 -8.88
N GLY A 15 -11.36 -15.64 -8.29
CA GLY A 15 -11.04 -14.27 -8.63
C GLY A 15 -9.54 -14.07 -8.48
N ASP A 16 -8.89 -13.63 -9.55
CA ASP A 16 -7.46 -13.35 -9.54
C ASP A 16 -7.11 -12.56 -8.28
N PRO A 17 -6.07 -12.96 -7.52
CA PRO A 17 -5.69 -12.25 -6.31
C PRO A 17 -5.42 -10.78 -6.67
N PRO A 18 -5.78 -9.82 -5.78
CA PRO A 18 -5.60 -8.41 -6.08
C PRO A 18 -4.14 -8.13 -6.45
N PRO A 19 -3.90 -7.29 -7.47
CA PRO A 19 -2.55 -7.05 -7.96
C PRO A 19 -1.66 -6.52 -6.82
N ALA A 20 -0.41 -6.99 -6.80
CA ALA A 20 0.55 -6.55 -5.81
C ALA A 20 0.73 -5.01 -5.88
N PRO A 21 0.82 -4.32 -4.73
CA PRO A 21 0.86 -2.86 -4.72
C PRO A 21 2.11 -2.36 -5.43
N SER A 22 1.92 -1.33 -6.25
CA SER A 22 3.01 -0.69 -7.00
C SER A 22 4.08 -0.13 -6.06
N LYS A 23 5.30 0.07 -6.58
CA LYS A 23 6.40 0.69 -5.79
C LYS A 23 5.98 2.04 -5.21
N ARG A 24 5.22 2.83 -5.97
CA ARG A 24 4.66 4.11 -5.53
C ARG A 24 3.71 3.92 -4.35
N GLU A 25 2.72 3.05 -4.45
CA GLU A 25 1.75 2.79 -3.38
C GLU A 25 2.44 2.31 -2.09
N ARG A 26 3.47 1.48 -2.20
CA ARG A 26 4.25 1.03 -1.03
C ARG A 26 4.91 2.20 -0.31
N LEU A 27 5.53 3.10 -1.06
CA LEU A 27 6.17 4.30 -0.53
C LEU A 27 5.16 5.27 0.10
N GLU A 28 3.99 5.46 -0.53
CA GLU A 28 2.91 6.29 0.02
C GLU A 28 2.37 5.72 1.34
N ARG A 29 2.12 4.41 1.41
CA ARG A 29 1.71 3.73 2.65
C ARG A 29 2.77 3.84 3.73
N GLU A 30 4.05 3.67 3.41
CA GLU A 30 5.14 3.83 4.36
C GLU A 30 5.22 5.27 4.89
N ARG A 31 5.13 6.27 4.01
CA ARG A 31 5.10 7.70 4.38
C ARG A 31 3.94 8.00 5.34
N ALA A 32 2.73 7.53 5.04
CA ALA A 32 1.57 7.72 5.90
C ALA A 32 1.76 7.08 7.28
N ALA A 33 2.27 5.85 7.33
CA ALA A 33 2.54 5.14 8.58
C ALA A 33 3.63 5.83 9.44
N LEU A 34 4.62 6.47 8.81
CA LEU A 34 5.65 7.22 9.51
C LEU A 34 5.14 8.57 10.01
N LEU A 35 4.33 9.28 9.22
CA LEU A 35 3.70 10.54 9.63
C LEU A 35 2.83 10.36 10.88
N ALA A 36 2.08 9.26 10.98
CA ALA A 36 1.28 8.93 12.17
C ALA A 36 2.13 8.74 13.45
N LYS A 37 3.44 8.49 13.32
CA LYS A 37 4.37 8.31 14.45
C LYS A 37 5.07 9.60 14.87
N VAL A 38 4.99 10.66 14.07
CA VAL A 38 5.60 11.96 14.38
C VAL A 38 4.76 12.66 15.45
N ARG A 39 5.41 13.12 16.53
CA ARG A 39 4.74 13.94 17.55
C ARG A 39 5.32 15.35 17.52
N ARG A 40 4.46 16.37 17.42
CA ARG A 40 4.89 17.77 17.39
C ARG A 40 5.62 18.13 18.70
N GLY A 41 6.68 18.92 18.58
CA GLY A 41 7.45 19.41 19.74
C GLY A 41 8.39 18.39 20.39
N VAL A 42 8.51 17.18 19.86
CA VAL A 42 9.36 16.12 20.44
C VAL A 42 10.58 15.90 19.55
N CYS A 43 11.77 16.28 20.03
CA CYS A 43 13.02 16.11 19.29
C CYS A 43 13.85 14.94 19.85
N THR A 44 13.37 13.71 19.68
CA THR A 44 14.17 12.52 20.01
C THR A 44 14.92 12.01 18.78
N GLU A 45 16.01 11.27 18.99
CA GLU A 45 16.77 10.67 17.88
C GLU A 45 15.87 9.80 16.98
N ARG A 46 14.93 9.06 17.59
CA ARG A 46 13.92 8.30 16.85
C ARG A 46 13.04 9.19 15.96
N GLN A 47 12.60 10.35 16.46
CA GLN A 47 11.82 11.31 15.65
C GLN A 47 12.64 11.86 14.49
N VAL A 48 13.91 12.21 14.73
CA VAL A 48 14.82 12.68 13.68
C VAL A 48 15.00 11.61 12.60
N ARG A 49 15.18 10.34 12.97
CA ARG A 49 15.27 9.23 12.01
C ARG A 49 13.97 9.06 11.21
N ILE A 50 12.81 9.16 11.85
CA ILE A 50 11.50 9.10 11.18
C ILE A 50 11.37 10.25 10.16
N LEU A 51 11.70 11.48 10.53
CA LEU A 51 11.63 12.65 9.63
C LEU A 51 12.59 12.50 8.45
N ARG A 52 13.82 12.04 8.67
CA ARG A 52 14.78 11.76 7.59
C ARG A 52 14.23 10.70 6.62
N ARG A 53 13.61 9.65 7.14
CA ARG A 53 13.01 8.60 6.31
C ARG A 53 11.82 9.13 5.50
N ILE A 54 10.97 9.96 6.10
CA ILE A 54 9.85 10.62 5.39
C ILE A 54 10.38 11.50 4.25
N ASN A 55 11.43 12.27 4.48
CA ASN A 55 12.05 13.11 3.44
C ASN A 55 12.58 12.26 2.27
N ALA A 56 13.34 11.20 2.57
CA ALA A 56 13.87 10.31 1.53
C ALA A 56 12.77 9.65 0.69
N ILE A 57 11.66 9.23 1.32
CA ILE A 57 10.50 8.70 0.60
C ILE A 57 9.87 9.76 -0.29
N THR A 58 9.70 10.98 0.23
CA THR A 58 9.11 12.10 -0.51
C THR A 58 9.94 12.46 -1.74
N GLU A 59 11.27 12.54 -1.60
CA GLU A 59 12.17 12.75 -2.75
C GLU A 59 12.07 11.62 -3.78
N THR A 60 11.93 10.38 -3.33
CA THR A 60 11.77 9.22 -4.23
C THR A 60 10.46 9.29 -5.00
N LEU A 61 9.35 9.68 -4.34
CA LEU A 61 8.06 9.86 -4.99
C LEU A 61 8.11 10.96 -6.05
N LEU A 62 8.71 12.11 -5.73
CA LEU A 62 8.89 13.21 -6.69
C LEU A 62 9.71 12.77 -7.92
N LYS A 63 10.76 11.97 -7.72
CA LYS A 63 11.54 11.41 -8.84
C LYS A 63 10.72 10.46 -9.70
N LEU A 64 9.88 9.62 -9.08
CA LEU A 64 8.99 8.72 -9.82
C LEU A 64 7.94 9.49 -10.64
N GLU A 65 7.45 10.62 -10.14
CA GLU A 65 6.51 11.50 -10.88
C GLU A 65 7.19 12.28 -12.00
N ALA A 66 8.47 12.61 -11.85
CA ALA A 66 9.26 13.33 -12.86
C ALA A 66 9.81 12.44 -13.99
N THR A 67 9.65 11.12 -13.90
CA THR A 67 10.08 10.20 -14.95
C THR A 67 8.89 9.98 -15.92
N PRO A 68 8.94 10.46 -17.17
CA PRO A 68 7.86 10.32 -18.15
C PRO A 68 7.66 8.87 -18.61
#